data_AF-A0ABD6VV28-F1
#
_entry.id   AF-A0ABD6VV28-F1
#
_cell.length_a   1.000
_cell.length_b   1.000
_cell.length_c   1.000
_cell.angle_alpha   90.00
_cell.angle_beta   90.00
_cell.angle_gamma   90.00
#
_symmetry.space_group_name_H-M   'P 1'
#
loop_
_entity.id
_entity.type
_entity.pdbx_description
1 polymer ?
#
loop_
_entity_poly.entity_id
_entity_poly.type
_entity_poly.pdbx_seq_one_letter_code
_entity_poly.pdbx_strand_id
1 'polypeptide(L)'
;MRMPCLILLFMSGGLAAQEKAVMFIDSSQPAQSQLVNTINQMLFYSPTLRERLAVEVFDINPREVNFSGELTYIPDRQGLGTARYRPEALPFLICLADGKETLRMSVKIKEQLCLCIQNC
;
A
#
# COMPACT_ATOMS: atom_id res chain seq x y z
N MET A 1 -31.69 46.92 8.61
CA MET A 1 -30.47 46.49 7.89
C MET A 1 -30.32 44.98 8.04
N ARG A 2 -30.04 44.32 6.93
CA ARG A 2 -29.99 42.86 6.74
C ARG A 2 -28.71 42.29 7.37
N MET A 3 -28.80 41.11 8.01
CA MET A 3 -27.64 40.27 8.25
C MET A 3 -28.01 38.84 7.86
N PRO A 4 -27.49 38.30 6.75
CA PRO A 4 -27.79 36.94 6.36
C PRO A 4 -26.94 35.97 7.19
N CYS A 5 -27.62 35.03 7.85
CA CYS A 5 -27.00 33.90 8.52
C CYS A 5 -26.46 32.95 7.44
N LEU A 6 -25.15 32.95 7.23
CA LEU A 6 -24.47 32.11 6.25
C LEU A 6 -24.41 30.67 6.78
N ILE A 7 -25.32 29.81 6.32
CA ILE A 7 -25.28 28.37 6.57
C ILE A 7 -24.23 27.78 5.64
N LEU A 8 -23.00 27.61 6.13
CA LEU A 8 -21.99 26.75 5.53
C LEU A 8 -22.30 25.30 5.96
N LEU A 9 -23.24 24.68 5.26
CA LEU A 9 -23.50 23.25 5.35
C LEU A 9 -22.25 22.52 4.83
N PHE A 10 -21.50 21.96 5.78
CA PHE A 10 -20.39 21.05 5.58
C PHE A 10 -20.80 19.96 4.58
N MET A 11 -20.31 20.08 3.35
CA MET A 11 -20.22 18.94 2.44
C MET A 11 -19.16 18.00 2.99
N SER A 12 -19.54 17.18 3.96
CA SER A 12 -18.85 15.93 4.29
C SER A 12 -19.10 14.94 3.15
N GLY A 13 -18.53 15.25 1.98
CA GLY A 13 -18.32 14.24 0.95
C GLY A 13 -17.38 13.21 1.56
N GLY A 14 -17.93 12.07 1.95
CA GLY A 14 -17.13 10.93 2.37
C GLY A 14 -16.19 10.58 1.23
N LEU A 15 -14.94 11.02 1.31
CA LEU A 15 -13.86 10.49 0.51
C LEU A 15 -13.81 9.00 0.89
N ALA A 16 -14.38 8.15 0.03
CA ALA A 16 -14.19 6.72 0.15
C ALA A 16 -12.67 6.49 0.20
N ALA A 17 -12.20 5.87 1.28
CA ALA A 17 -10.77 5.73 1.46
C ALA A 17 -10.26 4.77 0.41
N GLN A 18 -9.22 5.18 -0.31
CA GLN A 18 -8.58 4.33 -1.31
C GLN A 18 -8.15 3.00 -0.66
N GLU A 19 -8.40 1.88 -1.37
CA GLU A 19 -7.92 0.56 -0.94
C GLU A 19 -6.41 0.59 -0.81
N LYS A 20 -5.86 -0.15 0.16
CA LYS A 20 -4.44 -0.10 0.47
C LYS A 20 -3.84 -1.49 0.61
N ALA A 21 -2.78 -1.75 -0.14
CA ALA A 21 -1.92 -2.91 0.01
C ALA A 21 -0.66 -2.53 0.79
N VAL A 22 -0.46 -3.17 1.93
CA VAL A 22 0.76 -3.07 2.73
C VAL A 22 1.56 -4.34 2.53
N MET A 23 2.75 -4.23 1.96
CA MET A 23 3.65 -5.35 1.74
C MET A 23 4.90 -5.22 2.62
N PHE A 24 5.34 -6.34 3.18
CA PHE A 24 6.59 -6.45 3.92
C PHE A 24 7.57 -7.31 3.14
N ILE A 25 8.80 -6.84 3.01
CA ILE A 25 9.87 -7.54 2.31
C ILE A 25 11.19 -7.44 3.08
N ASP A 26 12.15 -8.26 2.66
CA ASP A 26 13.57 -8.10 2.90
C ASP A 26 14.29 -8.02 1.54
N SER A 27 14.67 -6.81 1.14
CA SER A 27 15.33 -6.55 -0.15
C SER A 27 16.74 -7.14 -0.26
N SER A 28 17.32 -7.64 0.84
CA SER A 28 18.57 -8.42 0.78
C SER A 28 18.38 -9.74 0.04
N GLN A 29 17.13 -10.20 -0.09
CA GLN A 29 16.74 -11.36 -0.87
C GLN A 29 16.37 -10.94 -2.30
N PRO A 30 17.14 -11.34 -3.34
CA PRO A 30 16.94 -10.88 -4.71
C PRO A 30 15.54 -11.14 -5.26
N ALA A 31 14.93 -12.27 -4.90
CA ALA A 31 13.58 -12.63 -5.33
C ALA A 31 12.52 -11.64 -4.82
N GLN A 32 12.67 -11.12 -3.60
CA GLN A 32 11.73 -10.15 -3.03
C GLN A 32 11.88 -8.78 -3.69
N SER A 33 13.12 -8.34 -3.93
CA SER A 33 13.41 -7.13 -4.71
C SER A 33 12.86 -7.22 -6.13
N GLN A 34 12.99 -8.37 -6.79
CA GLN A 34 12.41 -8.60 -8.11
C GLN A 34 10.88 -8.55 -8.08
N LEU A 35 10.24 -9.13 -7.06
CA LEU A 35 8.78 -9.05 -6.88
C LEU A 35 8.33 -7.59 -6.80
N VAL A 36 8.99 -6.77 -5.99
CA VAL A 36 8.66 -5.33 -5.82
C VAL A 36 8.83 -4.57 -7.12
N ASN A 37 9.89 -4.83 -7.87
CA ASN A 37 10.09 -4.23 -9.19
C ASN A 37 8.99 -4.63 -10.19
N THR A 38 8.56 -5.89 -10.15
CA THR A 38 7.50 -6.40 -11.04
C THR A 38 6.14 -5.78 -10.69
N ILE A 39 5.87 -5.57 -9.40
CA ILE A 39 4.71 -4.83 -8.90
C ILE A 39 4.76 -3.37 -9.35
N ASN A 40 5.91 -2.71 -9.18
CA ASN A 40 6.12 -1.33 -9.59
C ASN A 40 5.84 -1.13 -11.10
N GLN A 41 6.34 -2.03 -11.94
CA GLN A 41 6.06 -2.03 -13.37
C GLN A 41 4.57 -2.21 -13.66
N MET A 42 3.89 -3.13 -12.97
CA MET A 42 2.45 -3.33 -13.14
C MET A 42 1.65 -2.06 -12.80
N LEU A 43 2.01 -1.38 -11.72
CA LEU A 43 1.42 -0.09 -11.35
C LEU A 43 1.72 0.99 -12.40
N PHE A 44 2.95 1.05 -12.91
CA PHE A 44 3.33 2.00 -13.95
C PHE A 44 2.48 1.88 -15.21
N TYR A 45 2.24 0.64 -15.66
CA TYR A 45 1.45 0.36 -16.86
C TYR A 45 -0.07 0.37 -16.62
N SER A 46 -0.54 0.45 -15.36
CA SER A 46 -1.97 0.44 -15.03
C SER A 46 -2.37 1.68 -14.22
N PRO A 47 -2.63 2.82 -14.87
CA PRO A 47 -3.14 4.02 -14.21
C PRO A 47 -4.41 3.74 -13.39
N THR A 48 -5.33 2.93 -13.92
CA THR A 48 -6.56 2.52 -13.24
C THR A 48 -6.30 1.79 -11.92
N LEU A 49 -5.26 0.96 -11.87
CA LEU A 49 -4.88 0.26 -10.64
C LEU A 49 -4.33 1.25 -9.61
N ARG A 50 -3.44 2.18 -10.02
CA ARG A 50 -2.89 3.20 -9.12
C ARG A 50 -3.94 4.12 -8.54
N GLU A 51 -4.99 4.43 -9.30
CA GLU A 51 -6.11 5.25 -8.81
C GLU A 51 -6.94 4.51 -7.75
N ARG A 52 -7.00 3.18 -7.79
CA ARG A 52 -7.82 2.39 -6.88
C ARG A 52 -7.06 1.82 -5.68
N LEU A 53 -5.76 1.57 -5.83
CA LEU A 53 -4.95 0.85 -4.86
C LEU A 53 -3.67 1.62 -4.54
N ALA A 54 -3.55 2.08 -3.30
CA ALA A 54 -2.28 2.54 -2.75
C ALA A 54 -1.42 1.33 -2.36
N VAL A 55 -0.16 1.29 -2.80
CA VAL A 55 0.78 0.22 -2.45
C VAL A 55 1.91 0.80 -1.61
N GLU A 56 2.03 0.32 -0.37
CA GLU A 56 3.14 0.60 0.54
C GLU A 56 4.00 -0.64 0.72
N VAL A 57 5.31 -0.47 0.63
CA VAL A 57 6.29 -1.55 0.80
C VAL A 57 7.21 -1.18 1.94
N PHE A 58 7.12 -1.91 3.04
CA PHE A 58 8.05 -1.85 4.15
C PHE A 58 9.21 -2.82 3.91
N ASP A 59 10.42 -2.30 3.78
CA ASP A 59 11.63 -3.10 3.62
C ASP A 59 12.43 -3.16 4.91
N ILE A 60 12.61 -4.37 5.46
CA ILE A 60 13.36 -4.58 6.71
C ILE A 60 14.87 -4.62 6.51
N ASN A 61 15.37 -4.54 5.27
CA ASN A 61 16.79 -4.55 5.01
C ASN A 61 17.47 -3.36 5.72
N PRO A 62 18.51 -3.60 6.55
CA PRO A 62 19.20 -2.51 7.24
C PRO A 62 19.99 -1.59 6.30
N ARG A 63 20.27 -2.04 5.07
CA ARG A 63 20.97 -1.25 4.06
C ARG A 63 20.01 -0.35 3.30
N GLU A 64 20.49 0.81 2.90
CA GLU A 64 19.72 1.70 2.02
C GLU A 64 19.60 1.12 0.63
N VAL A 65 18.37 0.87 0.20
CA VAL A 65 18.04 0.59 -1.19
C VAL A 65 17.32 1.80 -1.74
N ASN A 66 17.94 2.45 -2.71
CA ASN A 66 17.28 3.51 -3.46
C ASN A 66 16.19 2.87 -4.31
N PHE A 67 14.96 3.35 -4.14
CA PHE A 67 13.82 2.92 -4.92
C PHE A 67 13.14 4.14 -5.56
N SER A 68 12.71 3.99 -6.82
CA SER A 68 11.91 4.98 -7.52
C SER A 68 10.79 4.27 -8.28
N GLY A 69 9.59 4.85 -8.24
CA GLY A 69 8.44 4.23 -8.86
C GLY A 69 7.10 4.72 -8.32
N GLU A 70 6.09 3.92 -8.59
CA GLU A 70 4.67 4.20 -8.37
C GLU A 70 4.17 3.74 -7.00
N LEU A 71 4.88 2.81 -6.37
CA LEU A 71 4.60 2.40 -5.00
C LEU A 71 5.37 3.26 -4.00
N THR A 72 4.84 3.34 -2.78
CA THR A 72 5.51 4.02 -1.66
C THR A 72 6.46 3.04 -0.99
N TYR A 73 7.77 3.27 -1.14
CA TYR A 73 8.81 2.43 -0.55
C TYR A 73 9.29 3.02 0.78
N ILE A 74 9.25 2.23 1.84
CA ILE A 74 9.47 2.67 3.22
C ILE A 74 10.55 1.78 3.86
N PRO A 75 11.77 2.30 4.08
CA PRO A 75 12.79 1.58 4.85
C PRO A 75 12.34 1.39 6.31
N ASP A 76 12.09 0.16 6.74
CA ASP A 76 11.61 -0.19 8.09
C ASP A 76 12.76 -0.60 9.03
N ARG A 77 13.85 0.17 9.02
CA ARG A 77 15.10 -0.17 9.75
C ARG A 77 14.91 -0.29 11.26
N GLN A 78 13.91 0.40 11.81
CA GLN A 78 13.58 0.38 13.23
C GLN A 78 12.45 -0.63 13.55
N GLY A 79 11.94 -1.33 12.54
CA GLY A 79 10.84 -2.29 12.70
C GLY A 79 9.53 -1.65 13.14
N LEU A 80 9.29 -0.38 12.87
CA LEU A 80 8.06 0.32 13.26
C LEU A 80 6.85 -0.23 12.50
N GLY A 81 7.00 -0.46 11.19
CA GLY A 81 5.99 -1.11 10.37
C GLY A 81 5.77 -2.55 10.81
N THR A 82 6.86 -3.30 10.96
CA THR A 82 6.85 -4.71 11.37
C THR A 82 6.20 -4.90 12.74
N ALA A 83 6.48 -4.02 13.70
CA ALA A 83 5.87 -4.04 15.03
C ALA A 83 4.37 -3.70 15.00
N ARG A 84 3.98 -2.76 14.13
CA ARG A 84 2.58 -2.33 13.98
C ARG A 84 1.71 -3.42 13.35
N TYR A 85 2.16 -4.00 12.23
CA TYR A 85 1.34 -4.89 11.42
C TYR A 85 1.59 -6.38 11.70
N ARG A 86 2.74 -6.73 12.27
CA ARG A 86 3.15 -8.09 12.68
C ARG A 86 2.97 -9.11 11.54
N PRO A 87 3.69 -8.95 10.41
CA PRO A 87 3.67 -9.94 9.34
C PRO A 87 4.18 -11.30 9.85
N GLU A 88 3.57 -12.39 9.38
CA GLU A 88 3.87 -13.75 9.86
C GLU A 88 5.08 -14.38 9.15
N ALA A 89 5.42 -13.89 7.96
CA ALA A 89 6.54 -14.33 7.14
C ALA A 89 7.01 -13.17 6.26
N LEU A 90 8.01 -13.39 5.40
CA LEU A 90 8.36 -12.47 4.32
C LEU A 90 8.52 -13.24 2.99
N PRO A 91 8.10 -12.67 1.85
CA PRO A 91 7.33 -11.44 1.75
C PRO A 91 5.86 -11.65 2.15
N PHE A 92 5.21 -10.60 2.67
CA PHE A 92 3.86 -10.68 3.22
C PHE A 92 3.01 -9.51 2.77
N LEU A 93 1.74 -9.76 2.49
CA LEU A 93 0.76 -8.79 2.01
C LEU A 93 -0.39 -8.69 3.00
N ILE A 94 -0.78 -7.46 3.31
CA ILE A 94 -1.96 -7.10 4.10
C ILE A 94 -2.77 -6.11 3.26
N CYS A 95 -4.03 -6.45 2.98
CA CYS A 95 -4.96 -5.55 2.30
C CYS A 95 -5.85 -4.86 3.33
N LEU A 96 -6.05 -3.55 3.13
CA LEU A 96 -6.88 -2.70 3.97
C LEU A 96 -7.95 -2.02 3.11
N ALA A 97 -9.22 -2.20 3.49
CA ALA A 97 -10.37 -1.49 2.93
C ALA A 97 -10.95 -0.57 3.99
N ASP A 98 -11.09 0.72 3.69
CA ASP A 98 -11.52 1.75 4.66
C ASP A 98 -10.73 1.69 5.99
N GLY A 99 -9.43 1.41 5.89
CA GLY A 99 -8.52 1.28 7.04
C GLY A 99 -8.68 0.00 7.86
N LYS A 100 -9.56 -0.93 7.46
CA LYS A 100 -9.76 -2.22 8.11
C LYS A 100 -9.08 -3.33 7.32
N GLU A 101 -8.40 -4.23 8.03
CA GLU A 101 -7.81 -5.41 7.40
C GLU A 101 -8.89 -6.33 6.81
N THR A 102 -8.74 -6.65 5.53
CA THR A 102 -9.64 -7.54 4.78
C THR A 102 -8.97 -8.84 4.37
N LEU A 103 -7.65 -8.83 4.19
CA LEU A 103 -6.85 -9.99 3.80
C LEU A 103 -5.44 -9.87 4.37
N ARG A 104 -4.87 -11.00 4.77
CA ARG A 104 -3.44 -11.15 5.11
C ARG A 104 -2.91 -12.46 4.54
N MET A 105 -1.74 -12.44 3.92
CA MET A 105 -1.13 -13.65 3.34
C MET A 105 0.34 -13.47 2.99
N SER A 106 1.07 -14.58 2.87
CA SER A 106 2.35 -14.56 2.14
C SER A 106 2.10 -14.28 0.65
N VAL A 107 2.92 -13.40 0.08
CA VAL A 107 2.86 -13.06 -1.34
C VAL A 107 3.97 -13.79 -2.10
N LYS A 108 3.69 -14.17 -3.34
CA LYS A 108 4.59 -14.91 -4.22
C LYS A 108 4.69 -14.28 -5.61
N ILE A 109 3.58 -13.73 -6.09
CA ILE A 109 3.47 -13.14 -7.44
C ILE A 109 2.74 -11.80 -7.37
N LYS A 110 2.99 -10.93 -8.35
CA LYS A 110 2.41 -9.58 -8.39
C LYS A 110 0.89 -9.58 -8.48
N GLU A 111 0.30 -10.58 -9.13
CA GLU A 111 -1.14 -10.69 -9.36
C GLU A 111 -1.92 -10.83 -8.04
N GLN A 112 -1.27 -11.25 -6.95
CA GLN A 112 -1.92 -11.34 -5.65
C GLN A 112 -2.26 -9.98 -5.04
N LEU A 113 -1.67 -8.87 -5.51
CA LEU A 113 -2.13 -7.51 -5.16
C LEU A 113 -3.56 -7.25 -5.58
N CYS A 114 -4.00 -7.90 -6.67
CA CYS A 114 -5.35 -7.78 -7.15
C CYS A 114 -6.37 -8.37 -6.17
N LEU A 115 -5.96 -9.14 -5.16
CA LEU A 115 -6.87 -9.59 -4.11
C LEU A 115 -7.23 -8.46 -3.13
N CYS A 116 -6.47 -7.36 -3.12
CA CYS A 116 -6.79 -6.18 -2.31
C CYS A 116 -7.90 -5.34 -2.91
N ILE A 117 -8.25 -5.55 -4.18
CA ILE A 117 -9.35 -4.84 -4.85
C ILE A 117 -10.28 -5.87 -5.47
N GLN A 118 -11.60 -5.70 -5.37
CA GLN A 118 -12.53 -6.72 -5.84
C GLN A 118 -12.49 -6.95 -7.38
N ASN A 119 -11.80 -6.08 -8.14
CA ASN A 119 -11.54 -6.21 -9.58
C ASN A 119 -10.20 -5.56 -9.99
N CYS A 120 -9.20 -6.38 -10.31
CA CYS A 120 -8.18 -6.07 -11.33
C CYS A 120 -8.71 -6.57 -12.69
#